data_AF-A0A3A9Z0E0-F1
#
_entry.id   AF-A0A3A9Z0E0-F1
#
_cell.length_a   1.000
_cell.length_b   1.000
_cell.length_c   1.000
_cell.angle_alpha   90.00
_cell.angle_beta   90.00
_cell.angle_gamma   90.00
#
_symmetry.space_group_name_H-M   'P 1'
#
loop_
_entity.id
_entity.type
_entity.pdbx_description
1 polymer ?
#
loop_
_entity_poly.entity_id
_entity_poly.type
_entity_poly.pdbx_seq_one_letter_code
_entity_poly.pdbx_strand_id
1 'polypeptide(L)'
;MFESRIFKKAALVVGGAAVALPLLAAAPAVAAPSGAGAEQVAAARQAAPNSFVLGFYQDYSEAVRANDQTLAEQLLTDNLTETARDEVAAWEAENGADGVLFAQNAPEDVTILDTDGAAGTIYYTLGLEWGDGSTTPVTVKYSNVVGLISGISNQTA
;
A
#
# COMPACT_ATOMS: atom_id res chain seq x y z
N MET A 1 5.41 -6.16 46.82
CA MET A 1 4.46 -7.26 46.60
C MET A 1 4.94 -8.04 45.40
N PHE A 2 5.66 -9.14 45.63
CA PHE A 2 6.10 -10.09 44.61
C PHE A 2 5.40 -11.40 44.92
N GLU A 3 4.44 -11.81 44.08
CA GLU A 3 3.87 -13.15 44.16
C GLU A 3 4.57 -14.07 43.16
N SER A 4 5.42 -14.93 43.71
CA SER A 4 5.92 -16.14 43.08
C SER A 4 4.94 -17.27 43.38
N ARG A 5 4.43 -17.96 42.36
CA ARG A 5 3.71 -19.22 42.53
C ARG A 5 4.17 -20.29 41.52
N ILE A 6 5.12 -21.09 42.01
CA ILE A 6 5.10 -22.56 42.04
C ILE A 6 5.25 -23.31 40.71
N PHE A 7 6.47 -23.81 40.53
CA PHE A 7 6.82 -25.00 39.74
C PHE A 7 6.06 -26.23 40.23
N LYS A 8 5.53 -27.03 39.30
CA LYS A 8 5.28 -28.46 39.52
C LYS A 8 5.80 -29.26 38.32
N LYS A 9 6.91 -29.97 38.54
CA LYS A 9 7.34 -31.14 37.76
C LYS A 9 6.70 -32.39 38.37
N ALA A 10 6.10 -33.23 37.53
CA ALA A 10 5.82 -34.67 37.75
C ALA A 10 4.99 -35.15 36.54
N ALA A 11 5.12 -36.33 35.95
CA ALA A 11 6.04 -37.44 36.13
C ALA A 11 6.00 -38.27 34.83
N LEU A 12 7.10 -38.93 34.52
CA LEU A 12 7.23 -39.95 33.47
C LEU A 12 6.53 -41.24 33.93
N VAL A 13 5.62 -41.79 33.13
CA VAL A 13 5.12 -43.16 33.31
C VAL A 13 5.37 -43.95 32.02
N VAL A 14 6.13 -45.03 32.17
CA VAL A 14 6.37 -46.10 31.21
C VAL A 14 5.15 -47.03 31.18
N GLY A 15 4.72 -47.47 30.01
CA GLY A 15 3.88 -48.66 29.91
C GLY A 15 3.11 -48.87 28.60
N GLY A 16 3.43 -49.97 27.91
CA GLY A 16 2.42 -50.84 27.29
C GLY A 16 2.11 -50.62 25.81
N ALA A 17 2.57 -51.55 24.97
CA ALA A 17 2.04 -51.74 23.62
C ALA A 17 0.61 -52.33 23.67
N ALA A 18 -0.34 -51.64 23.04
CA ALA A 18 -1.62 -52.21 22.63
C ALA A 18 -2.14 -51.45 21.39
N VAL A 19 -2.38 -52.18 20.31
CA VAL A 19 -2.92 -51.68 19.05
C VAL A 19 -4.38 -51.28 19.27
N ALA A 20 -4.67 -49.99 19.13
CA ALA A 20 -6.03 -49.48 18.99
C ALA A 20 -5.97 -48.20 18.14
N LEU A 21 -6.54 -48.24 16.94
CA LEU A 21 -6.88 -47.06 16.15
C LEU A 21 -8.06 -46.35 16.85
N PRO A 22 -7.94 -45.04 17.12
CA PRO A 22 -9.09 -44.19 16.86
C PRO A 22 -8.71 -42.89 16.14
N LEU A 23 -9.53 -42.61 15.12
CA LEU A 23 -9.93 -41.31 14.60
C LEU A 23 -8.87 -40.21 14.46
N LEU A 24 -8.54 -39.94 13.21
CA LEU A 24 -7.96 -38.69 12.72
C LEU A 24 -8.79 -37.50 13.26
N ALA A 25 -8.29 -36.81 14.29
CA ALA A 25 -8.78 -35.50 14.65
C ALA A 25 -8.25 -34.52 13.60
N ALA A 26 -9.00 -34.35 12.51
CA ALA A 26 -8.84 -33.22 11.62
C ALA A 26 -9.17 -31.97 12.44
N ALA A 27 -8.15 -31.28 12.95
CA ALA A 27 -8.32 -29.90 13.37
C ALA A 27 -8.88 -29.13 12.16
N PRO A 28 -9.94 -28.32 12.32
CA PRO A 28 -10.27 -27.37 11.26
C PRO A 28 -9.07 -26.43 11.19
N ALA A 29 -8.26 -26.56 10.14
CA ALA A 29 -7.42 -25.47 9.70
C ALA A 29 -8.41 -24.35 9.36
N VAL A 30 -8.62 -23.43 10.31
CA VAL A 30 -9.22 -22.13 10.04
C VAL A 30 -8.26 -21.45 9.07
N ALA A 31 -8.52 -21.61 7.77
CA ALA A 31 -7.97 -20.74 6.77
C ALA A 31 -8.37 -19.32 7.19
N ALA A 32 -7.40 -18.52 7.63
CA ALA A 32 -7.66 -17.11 7.87
C ALA A 32 -8.19 -16.52 6.55
N PRO A 33 -9.28 -15.74 6.57
CA PRO A 33 -9.76 -15.09 5.36
C PRO A 33 -8.71 -14.05 4.94
N SER A 34 -7.85 -14.41 4.00
CA SER A 34 -6.86 -13.50 3.42
C SER A 34 -7.50 -12.27 2.74
N GLY A 35 -8.82 -12.28 2.51
CA GLY A 35 -9.59 -11.15 1.98
C GLY A 35 -9.97 -10.09 3.01
N ALA A 36 -10.16 -10.46 4.28
CA ALA A 36 -10.66 -9.51 5.29
C ALA A 36 -9.69 -8.34 5.51
N GLY A 37 -8.38 -8.60 5.48
CA GLY A 37 -7.37 -7.55 5.60
C GLY A 37 -7.32 -6.60 4.40
N ALA A 38 -7.45 -7.12 3.19
CA ALA A 38 -7.45 -6.31 1.97
C ALA A 38 -8.69 -5.40 1.89
N GLU A 39 -9.87 -5.91 2.25
CA GLU A 39 -11.10 -5.12 2.33
C GLU A 39 -11.00 -4.02 3.40
N GLN A 40 -10.36 -4.30 4.54
CA GLN A 40 -10.13 -3.31 5.60
C GLN A 40 -9.18 -2.20 5.16
N VAL A 41 -8.11 -2.53 4.43
CA VAL A 41 -7.19 -1.54 3.87
C VAL A 41 -7.92 -0.67 2.84
N ALA A 42 -8.68 -1.27 1.92
CA ALA A 42 -9.45 -0.52 0.94
C ALA A 42 -10.48 0.43 1.62
N ALA A 43 -11.19 -0.05 2.65
CA ALA A 43 -12.11 0.78 3.42
C ALA A 43 -11.41 1.94 4.14
N ALA A 44 -10.21 1.72 4.69
CA ALA A 44 -9.43 2.78 5.32
C ALA A 44 -8.99 3.86 4.32
N ARG A 45 -8.56 3.45 3.11
CA ARG A 45 -8.21 4.37 2.02
C ARG A 45 -9.42 5.19 1.58
N GLN A 46 -10.59 4.55 1.45
CA GLN A 46 -11.85 5.23 1.11
C GLN A 46 -12.32 6.20 2.19
N ALA A 47 -12.06 5.91 3.46
CA ALA A 47 -12.41 6.79 4.58
C ALA A 47 -11.50 8.03 4.67
N ALA A 48 -10.27 7.97 4.17
CA ALA A 48 -9.29 9.05 4.23
C ALA A 48 -8.49 9.18 2.92
N PRO A 49 -9.15 9.51 1.78
CA PRO A 49 -8.52 9.45 0.47
C PRO A 49 -7.44 10.52 0.28
N ASN A 50 -7.59 11.71 0.88
CA ASN A 50 -6.55 12.75 0.84
C ASN A 50 -5.25 12.28 1.50
N SER A 51 -5.36 11.70 2.70
CA SER A 51 -4.20 11.17 3.44
C SER A 51 -3.57 9.99 2.72
N PHE A 52 -4.39 9.14 2.10
CA PHE A 52 -3.89 8.03 1.29
C PHE A 52 -3.08 8.52 0.07
N VAL A 53 -3.63 9.42 -0.73
CA VAL A 53 -2.94 9.93 -1.94
C VAL A 53 -1.67 10.69 -1.58
N LEU A 54 -1.74 11.56 -0.56
CA LEU A 54 -0.58 12.32 -0.12
C LEU A 54 0.51 11.41 0.46
N GLY A 55 0.14 10.46 1.31
CA GLY A 55 1.09 9.51 1.90
C GLY A 55 1.78 8.64 0.84
N PHE A 56 1.03 8.17 -0.17
CA PHE A 56 1.63 7.45 -1.30
C PHE A 56 2.70 8.28 -2.00
N TYR A 57 2.43 9.55 -2.35
CA TYR A 57 3.40 10.39 -3.04
C TYR A 57 4.62 10.72 -2.18
N GLN A 58 4.44 10.90 -0.86
CA GLN A 58 5.55 11.12 0.07
C GLN A 58 6.45 9.89 0.16
N ASP A 59 5.86 8.71 0.37
CA ASP A 59 6.61 7.44 0.47
C ASP A 59 7.28 7.09 -0.87
N TYR A 60 6.60 7.31 -1.99
CA TYR A 60 7.15 7.06 -3.32
C TYR A 60 8.33 8.02 -3.64
N SER A 61 8.17 9.31 -3.35
CA SER A 61 9.24 10.29 -3.56
C SER A 61 10.47 9.96 -2.71
N GLU A 62 10.28 9.50 -1.47
CA GLU A 62 11.36 9.01 -0.61
C GLU A 62 12.08 7.80 -1.22
N ALA A 63 11.32 6.80 -1.69
CA ALA A 63 11.89 5.61 -2.32
C ALA A 63 12.73 5.98 -3.57
N VAL A 64 12.22 6.86 -4.43
CA VAL A 64 12.96 7.37 -5.60
C VAL A 64 14.22 8.11 -5.18
N ARG A 65 14.15 9.00 -4.17
CA ARG A 65 15.31 9.76 -3.67
C ARG A 65 16.38 8.86 -3.05
N ALA A 66 15.97 7.80 -2.36
CA ALA A 66 16.83 6.78 -1.79
C ALA A 66 17.37 5.79 -2.83
N ASN A 67 16.91 5.87 -4.09
CA ASN A 67 17.20 4.93 -5.17
C ASN A 67 16.82 3.48 -4.81
N ASP A 68 15.72 3.31 -4.05
CA ASP A 68 15.16 2.01 -3.68
C ASP A 68 14.07 1.60 -4.68
N GLN A 69 14.52 0.99 -5.78
CA GLN A 69 13.64 0.57 -6.87
C GLN A 69 12.66 -0.53 -6.43
N THR A 70 13.06 -1.41 -5.52
CA THR A 70 12.20 -2.48 -5.02
C THR A 70 11.03 -1.91 -4.21
N LEU A 71 11.30 -0.94 -3.33
CA LEU A 71 10.25 -0.27 -2.59
C LEU A 71 9.34 0.55 -3.51
N ALA A 72 9.90 1.27 -4.48
CA ALA A 72 9.12 2.05 -5.45
C ALA A 72 8.14 1.15 -6.22
N GLU A 73 8.62 0.02 -6.78
CA GLU A 73 7.79 -0.96 -7.48
C GLU A 73 6.68 -1.56 -6.60
N GLN A 74 7.00 -1.85 -5.34
CA GLN A 74 6.01 -2.33 -4.38
C GLN A 74 4.92 -1.28 -4.12
N LEU A 75 5.30 -0.01 -3.91
CA LEU A 75 4.35 1.08 -3.70
C LEU A 75 3.42 1.26 -4.89
N LEU A 76 3.93 1.17 -6.13
CA LEU A 76 3.08 1.18 -7.32
C LEU A 76 2.10 0.01 -7.33
N THR A 77 2.58 -1.19 -6.99
CA THR A 77 1.77 -2.41 -6.97
C THR A 77 0.63 -2.33 -5.96
N ASP A 78 0.90 -1.79 -4.76
CA ASP A 78 -0.03 -1.78 -3.63
C ASP A 78 -1.04 -0.62 -3.69
N ASN A 79 -0.74 0.45 -4.42
CA ASN A 79 -1.50 1.71 -4.38
C ASN A 79 -2.13 2.13 -5.72
N LEU A 80 -1.64 1.62 -6.85
CA LEU A 80 -2.21 1.88 -8.17
C LEU A 80 -3.00 0.67 -8.68
N THR A 81 -3.99 0.93 -9.54
CA THR A 81 -4.57 -0.11 -10.40
C THR A 81 -3.56 -0.58 -11.43
N GLU A 82 -3.74 -1.79 -11.95
CA GLU A 82 -2.88 -2.33 -13.03
C GLU A 82 -2.85 -1.40 -14.25
N THR A 83 -4.01 -0.94 -14.71
CA THR A 83 -4.11 0.01 -15.83
C THR A 83 -3.33 1.30 -15.58
N ALA A 84 -3.37 1.86 -14.37
CA ALA A 84 -2.61 3.07 -14.06
C ALA A 84 -1.10 2.83 -14.08
N ARG A 85 -0.64 1.65 -13.65
CA ARG A 85 0.77 1.27 -13.77
C ARG A 85 1.20 1.09 -15.23
N ASP A 86 0.35 0.52 -16.06
CA ASP A 86 0.64 0.39 -17.50
C ASP A 86 0.76 1.76 -18.18
N GLU A 87 -0.10 2.71 -17.82
CA GLU A 87 -0.04 4.10 -18.31
C GLU A 87 1.25 4.80 -17.88
N VAL A 88 1.66 4.63 -16.61
CA VAL A 88 2.95 5.14 -16.10
C VAL A 88 4.10 4.53 -16.91
N ALA A 89 4.17 3.20 -17.00
CA ALA A 89 5.27 2.51 -17.70
C ALA A 89 5.36 2.88 -19.18
N ALA A 90 4.22 3.07 -19.85
CA ALA A 90 4.18 3.54 -21.24
C ALA A 90 4.78 4.95 -21.36
N TRP A 91 4.41 5.86 -20.46
CA TRP A 91 4.96 7.21 -20.44
C TRP A 91 6.48 7.19 -20.18
N GLU A 92 6.94 6.39 -19.23
CA GLU A 92 8.37 6.26 -18.90
C GLU A 92 9.18 5.76 -20.09
N ALA A 93 8.66 4.78 -20.83
CA ALA A 93 9.33 4.26 -22.02
C ALA A 93 9.48 5.31 -23.13
N GLU A 94 8.53 6.23 -23.25
CA GLU A 94 8.55 7.31 -24.23
C GLU A 94 9.44 8.49 -23.81
N ASN A 95 9.49 8.80 -22.50
CA ASN A 95 10.07 10.05 -21.99
C ASN A 95 11.41 9.86 -21.25
N GLY A 96 11.73 8.64 -20.81
CA GLY A 96 12.98 8.33 -20.10
C GLY A 96 13.12 9.07 -18.77
N ALA A 97 12.01 9.25 -18.05
CA ALA A 97 11.92 9.88 -16.74
C ALA A 97 10.89 9.12 -15.88
N ASP A 98 10.81 9.38 -14.58
CA ASP A 98 9.82 8.74 -13.70
C ASP A 98 8.40 9.21 -14.07
N GLY A 99 7.48 8.26 -14.28
CA GLY A 99 6.14 8.54 -14.81
C GLY A 99 5.09 8.85 -13.76
N VAL A 100 5.40 8.69 -12.47
CA VAL A 100 4.54 9.17 -11.37
C VAL A 100 4.85 10.63 -11.06
N LEU A 101 6.14 10.97 -11.05
CA LEU A 101 6.63 12.31 -10.76
C LEU A 101 6.72 13.20 -12.00
N PHE A 102 6.69 12.59 -13.19
CA PHE A 102 6.93 13.22 -14.49
C PHE A 102 8.24 14.02 -14.53
N ALA A 103 9.29 13.47 -13.90
CA ALA A 103 10.55 14.16 -13.66
C ALA A 103 11.74 13.19 -13.57
N GLN A 104 12.95 13.73 -13.65
CA GLN A 104 14.20 12.95 -13.55
C GLN A 104 14.68 12.72 -12.11
N ASN A 105 14.08 13.42 -11.15
CA ASN A 105 14.46 13.42 -9.75
C ASN A 105 13.21 13.41 -8.86
N ALA A 106 13.40 13.19 -7.57
CA ALA A 106 12.34 13.26 -6.57
C ALA A 106 12.10 14.71 -6.09
N PRO A 107 10.85 15.08 -5.80
CA PRO A 107 10.56 16.33 -5.10
C PRO A 107 11.01 16.26 -3.63
N GLU A 108 11.20 17.42 -3.02
CA GLU A 108 11.50 17.59 -1.59
C GLU A 108 10.22 17.46 -0.75
N ASP A 109 9.10 17.98 -1.25
CA ASP A 109 7.80 17.88 -0.60
C ASP A 109 6.67 17.73 -1.63
N VAL A 110 5.51 17.28 -1.15
CA VAL A 110 4.29 17.15 -1.95
C VAL A 110 3.12 17.74 -1.18
N THR A 111 2.30 18.53 -1.87
CA THR A 111 1.10 19.16 -1.30
C THR A 111 -0.13 18.93 -2.18
N ILE A 112 -1.33 18.99 -1.59
CA ILE A 112 -2.57 19.01 -2.37
C ILE A 112 -2.91 20.47 -2.64
N LEU A 113 -2.91 20.86 -3.92
CA LEU A 113 -3.25 22.21 -4.37
C LEU A 113 -4.76 22.37 -4.59
N ASP A 114 -5.40 21.33 -5.12
CA ASP A 114 -6.83 21.33 -5.40
C ASP A 114 -7.43 19.92 -5.32
N THR A 115 -8.74 19.83 -5.13
CA THR A 115 -9.48 18.58 -5.12
C THR A 115 -10.86 18.78 -5.75
N ASP A 116 -11.18 17.97 -6.76
CA ASP A 116 -12.47 17.96 -7.44
C ASP A 116 -13.04 16.53 -7.50
N GLY A 117 -14.31 16.41 -7.87
CA GLY A 117 -15.01 15.16 -8.09
C GLY A 117 -16.16 14.91 -7.10
N ALA A 118 -16.82 13.79 -7.32
CA ALA A 118 -18.01 13.38 -6.57
C ALA A 118 -18.02 11.86 -6.40
N ALA A 119 -19.10 11.33 -5.80
CA ALA A 119 -19.23 9.91 -5.46
C ALA A 119 -18.80 8.98 -6.61
N GLY A 120 -17.64 8.33 -6.44
CA GLY A 120 -17.07 7.34 -7.37
C GLY A 120 -15.62 7.62 -7.77
N THR A 121 -15.29 8.88 -8.08
CA THR A 121 -13.95 9.30 -8.52
C THR A 121 -13.61 10.68 -7.97
N ILE A 122 -12.40 10.80 -7.42
CA ILE A 122 -11.85 12.05 -6.91
C ILE A 122 -10.63 12.40 -7.75
N TYR A 123 -10.51 13.65 -8.17
CA TYR A 123 -9.34 14.20 -8.84
C TYR A 123 -8.59 15.09 -7.86
N TYR A 124 -7.29 14.89 -7.75
CA TYR A 124 -6.39 15.75 -6.98
C TYR A 124 -5.44 16.45 -7.93
N THR A 125 -5.23 17.74 -7.71
CA THR A 125 -4.05 18.43 -8.24
C THR A 125 -3.02 18.50 -7.13
N LEU A 126 -1.93 17.76 -7.28
CA LEU A 126 -0.80 17.79 -6.36
C LEU A 126 0.23 18.82 -6.84
N GLY A 127 0.90 19.47 -5.90
CA GLY A 127 2.09 20.27 -6.15
C GLY A 127 3.32 19.49 -5.71
N LEU A 128 4.20 19.18 -6.66
CA LEU A 128 5.52 18.62 -6.40
C LEU A 128 6.50 19.77 -6.18
N GLU A 129 7.06 19.89 -4.99
CA GLU A 129 7.97 20.99 -4.61
C GLU A 129 9.42 20.54 -4.72
N TRP A 130 10.24 21.30 -5.46
CA TRP A 130 11.61 20.91 -5.83
C TRP A 130 12.65 21.69 -5.03
N GLY A 131 13.88 21.17 -4.97
CA GLY A 131 14.98 21.79 -4.24
C GLY A 131 15.42 23.18 -4.74
N ASP A 132 14.98 23.59 -5.93
CA ASP A 132 15.17 24.96 -6.46
C ASP A 132 14.04 25.94 -6.08
N GLY A 133 13.04 25.46 -5.32
CA GLY A 133 11.88 26.22 -4.89
C GLY A 133 10.76 26.32 -5.93
N SER A 134 10.88 25.64 -7.08
CA SER A 134 9.79 25.53 -8.04
C SER A 134 8.74 24.51 -7.61
N THR A 135 7.54 24.63 -8.18
CA THR A 135 6.43 23.68 -7.96
C THR A 135 5.87 23.23 -9.31
N THR A 136 5.75 21.92 -9.51
CA THR A 136 5.12 21.34 -10.71
C THR A 136 3.80 20.66 -10.35
N PRO A 137 2.69 20.97 -11.05
CA PRO A 137 1.42 20.31 -10.79
C PRO A 137 1.35 18.91 -11.41
N VAL A 138 0.75 17.96 -10.70
CA VAL A 138 0.39 16.62 -11.19
C VAL A 138 -1.06 16.31 -10.84
N THR A 139 -1.82 15.82 -11.81
CA THR A 139 -3.20 15.38 -11.61
C THR A 139 -3.24 13.90 -11.26
N VAL A 140 -4.00 13.54 -10.22
CA VAL A 140 -4.17 12.18 -9.74
C VAL A 140 -5.65 11.83 -9.69
N LYS A 141 -6.03 10.73 -10.34
CA LYS A 141 -7.39 10.19 -10.36
C LYS A 141 -7.50 9.04 -9.36
N TYR A 142 -8.19 9.26 -8.25
CA TYR A 142 -8.47 8.25 -7.24
C TYR A 142 -9.86 7.64 -7.44
N SER A 143 -9.96 6.31 -7.47
CA SER A 143 -11.24 5.60 -7.51
C SER A 143 -11.72 5.31 -6.10
N ASN A 144 -12.79 5.99 -5.67
CA ASN A 144 -13.39 5.74 -4.36
C ASN A 144 -14.19 4.42 -4.31
N VAL A 145 -14.39 3.77 -5.47
CA VAL A 145 -15.00 2.44 -5.56
C VAL A 145 -13.97 1.35 -5.27
N VAL A 146 -12.76 1.50 -5.81
CA VAL A 146 -11.69 0.49 -5.71
C VAL A 146 -10.78 0.76 -4.50
N GLY A 147 -10.66 2.02 -4.06
CA GLY A 147 -9.73 2.41 -3.00
C GLY A 147 -8.28 2.51 -3.48
N LEU A 148 -8.06 2.84 -4.75
CA LEU A 148 -6.75 2.90 -5.40
C LEU A 148 -6.63 4.12 -6.31
N ILE A 149 -5.38 4.52 -6.60
CA ILE A 149 -5.05 5.46 -7.66
C ILE A 149 -5.27 4.76 -9.00
N SER A 150 -6.02 5.39 -9.89
CA SER A 150 -6.52 4.82 -11.13
C SER A 150 -6.12 5.62 -12.37
N GLY A 151 -5.26 6.62 -12.20
CA GLY A 151 -4.66 7.42 -13.27
C GLY A 151 -3.81 8.54 -12.69
N ILE A 152 -2.73 8.87 -13.39
CA ILE A 152 -1.75 9.91 -13.03
C ILE A 152 -1.38 10.65 -14.32
N SER A 153 -1.38 11.99 -14.31
CA SER A 153 -1.04 12.79 -15.50
C SER A 153 -0.44 14.15 -15.15
N ASN A 154 0.53 14.62 -15.92
CA ASN A 154 1.08 15.99 -15.83
C ASN A 154 0.20 17.06 -16.51
N GLN A 155 -1.00 16.69 -16.96
CA GLN A 155 -1.99 17.60 -17.51
C GLN A 155 -3.03 17.91 -16.43
N THR A 156 -3.41 19.18 -16.28
CA THR A 156 -4.54 19.59 -15.44
C THR A 156 -5.85 19.14 -16.08
N ALA A 157 -6.73 18.51 -15.29
CA ALA A 157 -8.06 18.08 -15.72
C ALA A 157 -8.99 19.25 -16.08
#